data_AF-A0A645BG75-F1
#
_entry.id   AF-A0A645BG75-F1
#
_cell.length_a   1.000
_cell.length_b   1.000
_cell.length_c   1.000
_cell.angle_alpha   90.00
_cell.angle_beta   90.00
_cell.angle_gamma   90.00
#
_symmetry.space_group_name_H-M   'P 1'
#
loop_
_entity.id
_entity.type
_entity.pdbx_description
1 polymer ?
#
loop_
_entity_poly.entity_id
_entity_poly.type
_entity_poly.pdbx_seq_one_letter_code
_entity_poly.pdbx_strand_id
1 'polypeptide(L)'
;MEDRAIAAADLAGLEGPVCLLGDGAELCLSYLPNAVLPPPQYLLQRAVFAALMADMKHAVSPDMLRPSYLRLSQAEREKNVKEM
;
A
#
# COMPACT_ATOMS: atom_id res chain seq x y z
N MET A 1 -1.90 8.42 -11.51
CA MET A 1 -0.84 8.49 -10.49
C MET A 1 -0.26 7.11 -10.38
N GLU A 2 1.05 6.96 -10.56
CA GLU A 2 1.72 5.67 -10.48
C GLU A 2 1.81 5.22 -9.02
N ASP A 3 1.54 3.94 -8.76
CA ASP A 3 1.55 3.38 -7.42
C ASP A 3 3.00 3.24 -6.95
N ARG A 4 3.34 3.78 -5.78
CA ARG A 4 4.73 3.84 -5.29
C ARG A 4 4.83 3.46 -3.82
N ALA A 5 5.99 2.93 -3.44
CA ALA A 5 6.30 2.78 -2.02
C ALA A 5 6.42 4.17 -1.36
N ILE A 6 5.83 4.31 -0.17
CA ILE A 6 5.89 5.51 0.66
C ILE A 6 6.52 5.10 2.00
N ALA A 7 7.53 5.83 2.47
CA ALA A 7 8.08 5.58 3.80
C ALA A 7 7.17 6.20 4.87
N ALA A 8 7.13 5.63 6.08
CA ALA A 8 6.32 6.18 7.17
C ALA A 8 6.69 7.63 7.50
N ALA A 9 7.97 7.99 7.41
CA ALA A 9 8.45 9.37 7.57
C ALA A 9 7.90 10.34 6.53
N ASP A 10 7.58 9.86 5.32
CA ASP A 10 7.01 10.69 4.25
C ASP A 10 5.51 10.95 4.45
N LEU A 11 4.89 10.36 5.48
CA LEU A 11 3.49 10.60 5.82
C LEU A 11 3.31 11.87 6.66
N ALA A 12 4.39 12.42 7.23
CA ALA A 12 4.32 13.60 8.07
C ALA A 12 3.73 14.80 7.31
N GLY A 13 2.80 15.53 7.96
CA GLY A 13 2.17 16.71 7.38
C GLY A 13 0.96 16.43 6.48
N LEU A 14 0.45 15.19 6.41
CA LEU A 14 -0.87 14.94 5.83
C LEU A 14 -1.95 15.69 6.63
N GLU A 15 -2.73 16.50 5.92
CA GLU A 15 -3.84 17.26 6.49
C GLU A 15 -5.16 16.48 6.42
N GLY A 16 -6.05 16.75 7.39
CA GLY A 16 -7.39 16.15 7.46
C GLY A 16 -7.46 14.85 8.27
N PRO A 17 -8.66 14.25 8.37
CA PRO A 17 -8.88 13.03 9.14
C PRO A 17 -8.23 11.83 8.42
N VAL A 18 -7.25 11.21 9.08
CA VAL A 18 -6.53 10.03 8.58
C VAL A 18 -6.92 8.80 9.40
N CYS A 19 -7.29 7.72 8.73
CA CYS A 19 -7.47 6.40 9.33
C CYS A 19 -6.35 5.47 8.83
N LEU A 20 -5.60 4.86 9.75
CA LEU A 20 -4.52 3.94 9.40
C LEU A 20 -5.03 2.49 9.44
N LEU A 21 -4.73 1.74 8.38
CA LEU A 21 -5.07 0.32 8.24
C LEU A 21 -3.82 -0.49 7.89
N GLY A 22 -3.86 -1.78 8.18
CA GLY A 22 -2.76 -2.72 7.96
C GLY A 22 -1.99 -3.06 9.23
N ASP A 23 -1.09 -4.02 9.11
CA ASP A 23 -0.18 -4.45 10.16
C ASP A 23 0.84 -3.36 10.54
N GLY A 24 1.21 -2.50 9.60
CA GLY A 24 2.06 -1.33 9.82
C GLY A 24 1.36 -0.11 10.45
N ALA A 25 0.06 -0.17 10.72
CA ALA A 25 -0.71 1.00 11.16
C ALA A 25 -0.20 1.60 12.48
N GLU A 26 0.06 0.76 13.49
CA GLU A 26 0.57 1.20 14.78
C GLU A 26 1.94 1.87 14.68
N LEU A 27 2.83 1.35 13.80
CA LEU A 27 4.16 1.93 13.57
C LEU A 27 4.06 3.35 12.98
N CYS A 28 3.07 3.59 12.12
CA CYS A 28 2.84 4.87 11.47
C CYS A 28 2.25 5.95 12.39
N LEU A 29 1.69 5.61 13.54
CA LEU A 29 1.12 6.60 14.48
C LEU A 29 2.16 7.62 14.96
N SER A 30 3.42 7.21 15.11
CA SER A 30 4.49 8.12 15.52
C SER A 30 4.79 9.23 14.49
N TYR A 31 4.47 8.98 13.21
CA TYR A 31 4.63 9.94 12.11
C TYR A 31 3.34 10.71 11.80
N LEU A 32 2.20 10.20 12.26
CA LEU A 32 0.86 10.76 12.06
C LEU A 32 0.08 10.74 13.38
N PRO A 33 0.41 11.63 14.34
CA PRO A 33 -0.18 11.58 15.68
C PRO A 33 -1.68 11.89 15.70
N ASN A 34 -2.21 12.54 14.66
CA ASN A 34 -3.63 12.86 14.53
C ASN A 34 -4.44 11.77 13.82
N ALA A 35 -3.80 10.68 13.38
CA ALA A 35 -4.49 9.58 12.74
C ALA A 35 -5.21 8.69 13.78
N VAL A 36 -6.26 8.01 13.33
CA VAL A 36 -7.00 7.05 14.15
C VAL A 36 -6.77 5.62 13.68
N LEU A 37 -6.80 4.68 14.63
CA LEU A 37 -6.88 3.26 14.33
C LEU A 37 -8.34 2.81 14.38
N PRO A 38 -8.81 2.02 13.40
CA PRO A 38 -10.15 1.45 13.46
C PRO A 38 -10.20 0.29 14.48
N PRO A 39 -11.41 -0.20 14.84
CA PRO A 39 -11.55 -1.43 15.61
C PRO A 39 -10.78 -2.62 14.98
N PRO A 40 -10.28 -3.58 15.79
CA PRO A 40 -9.41 -4.65 15.30
C PRO A 40 -9.98 -5.45 14.12
N GLN A 41 -11.31 -5.65 14.07
CA GLN A 41 -11.98 -6.37 12.99
C GLN A 41 -11.92 -5.68 11.61
N TYR A 42 -11.49 -4.41 11.56
CA TYR A 42 -11.34 -3.61 10.35
C TYR A 42 -9.89 -3.21 10.08
N LEU A 43 -8.95 -3.54 10.97
CA LEU A 43 -7.57 -3.15 10.82
C LEU A 43 -6.92 -3.79 9.59
N LEU A 44 -7.30 -5.04 9.27
CA LEU A 44 -6.73 -5.81 8.15
C LEU A 44 -7.72 -5.94 6.99
N GLN A 45 -7.17 -6.02 5.78
CA GLN A 45 -7.96 -6.30 4.58
C GLN A 45 -8.60 -7.68 4.65
N ARG A 46 -9.86 -7.78 4.22
CA ARG A 46 -10.66 -9.01 4.19
C ARG A 46 -11.07 -9.34 2.76
N ALA A 47 -11.32 -10.62 2.49
CA ALA A 47 -11.75 -11.10 1.17
C ALA A 47 -13.00 -10.36 0.64
N VAL A 48 -13.95 -10.03 1.53
CA VAL A 48 -15.14 -9.25 1.16
C VAL A 48 -14.79 -7.86 0.60
N PHE A 49 -13.76 -7.20 1.12
CA PHE A 49 -13.33 -5.90 0.60
C PHE A 49 -12.72 -6.04 -0.79
N ALA A 50 -11.93 -7.09 -1.03
CA ALA A 50 -11.39 -7.38 -2.35
C ALA A 50 -12.51 -7.67 -3.37
N ALA A 51 -13.54 -8.43 -2.97
CA ALA A 51 -14.69 -8.72 -3.82
C ALA A 51 -15.48 -7.45 -4.17
N LEU A 52 -15.77 -6.58 -3.18
CA LEU A 52 -16.44 -5.29 -3.42
C LEU A 52 -15.63 -4.39 -4.35
N MET A 53 -14.30 -4.34 -4.18
CA MET A 53 -13.44 -3.55 -5.06
C MET A 53 -13.34 -4.12 -6.48
N ALA A 54 -13.42 -5.44 -6.63
CA ALA A 54 -13.42 -6.10 -7.93
C ALA A 54 -14.68 -5.78 -8.74
N ASP A 55 -15.83 -5.68 -8.08
CA ASP A 55 -17.11 -5.31 -8.72
C ASP A 55 -17.09 -3.89 -9.33
N MET A 56 -16.22 -3.03 -8.82
CA MET A 56 -16.02 -1.66 -9.33
C MET A 56 -15.04 -1.57 -10.52
N LYS A 57 -14.45 -2.69 -10.96
CA LYS A 57 -13.41 -2.72 -12.00
C LYS A 57 -13.86 -3.54 -13.21
N HIS A 58 -13.26 -3.25 -14.37
CA HIS A 58 -13.45 -4.10 -15.55
C HIS A 58 -12.60 -5.37 -15.38
N ALA A 59 -13.22 -6.53 -15.62
CA ALA A 59 -12.51 -7.79 -15.66
C ALA A 59 -11.49 -7.81 -16.80
N VAL A 60 -10.36 -8.47 -16.57
CA VAL A 60 -9.29 -8.67 -17.55
C VAL A 60 -9.06 -10.17 -17.75
N SER A 61 -8.42 -10.54 -18.86
CA SER A 61 -7.99 -11.92 -19.09
C SER A 61 -6.97 -12.34 -18.01
N PRO A 62 -6.98 -13.60 -17.52
CA PRO A 62 -6.11 -14.04 -16.43
C PRO A 62 -4.60 -13.82 -16.66
N ASP A 63 -4.14 -13.94 -17.91
CA ASP A 63 -2.75 -13.71 -18.33
C ASP A 63 -2.29 -12.25 -18.23
N MET A 64 -3.23 -11.32 -18.10
CA MET A 64 -2.96 -9.90 -17.90
C MET A 64 -2.72 -9.55 -16.42
N LEU A 65 -3.00 -10.46 -15.47
CA LEU A 65 -2.77 -10.22 -14.06
C LEU A 65 -1.26 -10.19 -13.75
N ARG A 66 -0.80 -9.09 -13.16
CA ARG A 66 0.60 -8.88 -12.75
C ARG A 66 0.67 -8.46 -11.29
N PRO A 67 1.66 -8.93 -10.51
CA PRO A 67 1.92 -8.36 -9.18
C PRO A 67 2.29 -6.88 -9.29
N SER A 68 1.88 -6.08 -8.30
CA SER A 68 2.33 -4.70 -8.17
C SER A 68 3.67 -4.66 -7.42
N TYR A 69 4.75 -4.31 -8.12
CA TYR A 69 6.09 -4.17 -7.55
C TYR A 69 6.37 -2.70 -7.21
N LEU A 70 6.06 -2.29 -5.99
CA LEU A 70 6.25 -0.90 -5.52
C LEU A 70 7.72 -0.49 -5.32
N ARG A 71 8.64 -1.46 -5.34
CA ARG A 71 10.09 -1.28 -5.26
C ARG A 71 10.75 -2.20 -6.27
N LEU A 72 11.79 -1.71 -6.95
CA LEU A 72 12.66 -2.52 -7.81
C LEU A 72 13.18 -3.73 -7.04
N SER A 73 13.12 -4.91 -7.67
CA SER A 73 13.66 -6.14 -7.09
C SER A 73 15.17 -6.02 -6.89
N GLN A 74 15.73 -6.81 -5.96
CA GLN A 74 17.17 -6.81 -5.73
C GLN A 74 17.95 -7.19 -7.00
N ALA A 75 17.45 -8.16 -7.78
CA ALA A 75 18.07 -8.57 -9.04
C ALA A 75 18.10 -7.43 -10.08
N GLU A 76 17.01 -6.67 -10.21
CA GLU A 76 16.97 -5.50 -11.11
C GLU A 76 17.89 -4.38 -10.62
N ARG A 77 17.97 -4.15 -9.31
CA ARG A 77 18.92 -3.18 -8.73
C ARG A 77 20.36 -3.57 -9.04
N GLU A 78 20.72 -4.83 -8.83
CA GLU A 78 22.07 -5.34 -9.10
C GLU A 78 22.40 -5.32 -10.60
N LYS A 79 21.42 -5.60 -11.47
CA LYS A 79 21.58 -5.46 -12.92
C LYS A 79 21.86 -4.02 -13.31
N ASN A 80 21.04 -3.06 -12.85
CA ASN A 80 21.23 -1.64 -13.16
C ASN A 80 22.59 -1.10 -12.66
N VAL A 81 23.09 -1.61 -11.53
CA VAL A 81 24.43 -1.25 -11.01
C VAL A 81 25.55 -1.83 -11.87
N LYS A 82 25.37 -3.00 -12.49
CA LYS A 82 26.36 -3.62 -13.39
C LYS A 82 26.35 -3.03 -14.80
N GLU A 83 25.24 -2.45 -15.22
CA GLU A 83 25.07 -1.80 -16.53
C GLU A 83 25.42 -0.30 -16.52
N MET A 84 25.71 0.28 -15.34
CA MET A 84 26.33 1.61 -15.16
C MET A 84 27.84 1.51 -15.06
#